data_AF-A0A2I0SM03-F1
#
_entry.id   AF-A0A2I0SM03-F1
#
_cell.length_a   1.000
_cell.length_b   1.000
_cell.length_c   1.000
_cell.angle_alpha   90.00
_cell.angle_beta   90.00
_cell.angle_gamma   90.00
#
_symmetry.space_group_name_H-M   'P 1'
#
loop_
_entity.id
_entity.type
_entity.pdbx_description
1 polymer ?
#
loop_
_entity_poly.entity_id
_entity_poly.type
_entity_poly.pdbx_seq_one_letter_code
_entity_poly.pdbx_strand_id
1 'polypeptide(L)'
;MVQVIENRTALTVRLLSKDTHHRLAGWDQAVVHVLEAREVPGFADLLSRHVGQRLELAVRTELLTDAEPGDTIRLRARVTGPGQVAAENRPAPEDFVVQHG
;
A
#
# COMPACT_ATOMS: atom_id res chain seq x y z
N MET A 1 16.03 4.20 -21.77
CA MET A 1 15.85 2.90 -21.11
C MET A 1 15.51 3.19 -19.66
N VAL A 2 14.25 2.97 -19.23
CA VAL A 2 13.88 3.12 -17.81
C VAL A 2 14.30 1.83 -17.13
N GLN A 3 15.29 1.91 -16.24
CA GLN A 3 15.61 0.81 -15.33
C GLN A 3 14.46 0.73 -14.32
N VAL A 4 13.67 -0.34 -14.38
CA VAL A 4 12.67 -0.62 -13.35
C VAL A 4 13.46 -1.06 -12.12
N ILE A 5 13.61 -0.16 -11.15
CA ILE A 5 14.18 -0.52 -9.85
C ILE A 5 13.12 -1.35 -9.15
N GLU A 6 13.43 -2.63 -8.95
CA GLU A 6 12.60 -3.49 -8.12
C GLU A 6 12.62 -2.94 -6.69
N ASN A 7 11.46 -2.52 -6.21
CA ASN A 7 11.33 -1.82 -4.95
C ASN A 7 10.17 -2.42 -4.14
N ARG A 8 10.33 -2.39 -2.82
CA ARG A 8 9.34 -2.87 -1.86
C ARG A 8 9.64 -2.33 -0.48
N THR A 9 8.60 -1.82 0.17
CA THR A 9 8.65 -1.36 1.56
C THR A 9 7.47 -1.97 2.30
N ALA A 10 7.71 -2.47 3.51
CA ALA A 10 6.65 -2.88 4.41
C ALA A 10 6.11 -1.65 5.13
N LEU A 11 4.80 -1.45 5.10
CA LEU A 11 4.13 -0.30 5.68
C LEU A 11 3.10 -0.74 6.72
N THR A 12 2.98 0.04 7.78
CA THR A 12 1.81 0.07 8.64
C THR A 12 1.10 1.39 8.38
N VAL A 13 -0.15 1.33 7.94
CA VAL A 13 -0.90 2.51 7.51
C VAL A 13 -2.26 2.56 8.18
N ARG A 14 -2.81 3.76 8.34
CA ARG A 14 -4.21 3.94 8.74
C ARG A 14 -5.06 4.25 7.51
N LEU A 15 -6.14 3.50 7.31
CA LEU A 15 -7.07 3.77 6.23
C LEU A 15 -7.85 5.05 6.52
N LEU A 16 -7.85 6.01 5.59
CA LEU A 16 -8.63 7.25 5.69
C LEU A 16 -9.87 7.19 4.80
N SER A 17 -9.74 6.64 3.60
CA SER A 17 -10.84 6.36 2.68
C SER A 17 -10.43 5.29 1.68
N LYS A 18 -11.42 4.63 1.08
CA LYS A 18 -11.25 3.74 -0.08
C LYS A 18 -12.37 4.03 -1.09
N ASP A 19 -12.04 3.93 -2.38
CA ASP A 19 -12.99 4.01 -3.49
C ASP A 19 -12.50 3.12 -4.65
N THR A 20 -13.37 2.82 -5.61
CA THR A 20 -12.99 2.04 -6.80
C THR A 20 -11.92 2.75 -7.61
N HIS A 21 -10.87 2.05 -8.02
CA HIS A 21 -9.79 2.64 -8.81
C HIS A 21 -10.26 2.93 -10.25
N HIS A 22 -10.36 4.21 -10.60
CA HIS A 22 -10.88 4.71 -11.88
C HIS A 22 -10.24 4.13 -13.16
N ARG A 23 -9.01 3.59 -13.10
CA ARG A 23 -8.28 3.00 -14.24
C ARG A 23 -8.03 1.49 -14.17
N LEU A 24 -8.17 0.87 -12.99
CA LEU A 24 -7.70 -0.49 -12.75
C LEU A 24 -8.85 -1.33 -12.22
N ALA A 25 -9.43 -2.18 -13.09
CA ALA A 25 -10.52 -3.05 -12.70
C ALA A 25 -10.08 -4.07 -11.63
N GLY A 26 -10.88 -4.22 -10.58
CA GLY A 26 -10.57 -5.08 -9.43
C GLY A 26 -9.51 -4.49 -8.49
N TRP A 27 -9.31 -3.17 -8.55
CA TRP A 27 -8.50 -2.43 -7.60
C TRP A 27 -9.32 -1.29 -7.02
N ASP A 28 -9.01 -0.97 -5.77
CA ASP A 28 -9.47 0.21 -5.06
C ASP A 28 -8.30 1.19 -4.92
N GLN A 29 -8.62 2.48 -4.93
CA GLN A 29 -7.74 3.57 -4.53
C GLN A 29 -7.96 3.82 -3.03
N ALA A 30 -6.98 3.47 -2.20
CA ALA A 30 -6.97 3.77 -0.78
C ALA A 30 -6.17 5.04 -0.50
N VAL A 31 -6.78 5.97 0.24
CA VAL A 31 -6.06 7.09 0.85
C VAL A 31 -5.70 6.67 2.27
N VAL A 32 -4.40 6.70 2.59
CA VAL A 32 -3.90 6.21 3.88
C VAL A 32 -2.97 7.22 4.54
N HIS A 33 -2.85 7.15 5.86
CA HIS A 33 -1.79 7.81 6.61
C HIS A 33 -0.70 6.79 6.96
N VAL A 34 0.56 7.05 6.60
CA VAL A 34 1.65 6.11 6.86
C VAL A 34 2.12 6.27 8.32
N LEU A 35 1.94 5.23 9.12
CA LEU A 35 2.30 5.20 10.54
C LEU A 35 3.74 4.73 10.72
N GLU A 36 4.10 3.62 10.06
CA GLU A 36 5.44 3.05 10.09
C GLU A 36 5.84 2.53 8.72
N ALA A 37 7.14 2.46 8.48
CA ALA A 37 7.72 1.85 7.30
C ALA A 37 8.98 1.07 7.68
N ARG A 38 9.22 -0.05 6.99
CA ARG A 38 10.39 -0.91 7.16
C ARG A 38 10.89 -1.40 5.80
N GLU A 39 12.20 -1.46 5.66
CA GLU A 39 12.85 -2.04 4.49
C GLU A 39 12.48 -3.52 4.32
N VAL A 40 12.35 -3.97 3.08
CA VAL A 40 12.20 -5.40 2.76
C VAL A 40 13.53 -5.89 2.19
N PRO A 41 14.18 -6.91 2.79
CA PRO A 41 15.47 -7.40 2.32
C PRO A 41 15.46 -7.75 0.82
N GLY A 42 16.47 -7.28 0.10
CA GLY A 42 16.60 -7.50 -1.34
C GLY A 42 15.85 -6.51 -2.23
N PHE A 43 15.13 -5.54 -1.66
CA PHE A 43 14.38 -4.53 -2.41
C PHE A 43 14.81 -3.12 -2.03
N ALA A 44 14.75 -2.19 -2.99
CA ALA A 44 14.92 -0.79 -2.71
C ALA A 44 13.75 -0.26 -1.87
N ASP A 45 14.05 0.48 -0.80
CA ASP A 45 13.05 1.20 -0.03
C ASP A 45 12.84 2.61 -0.61
N LEU A 46 11.65 2.83 -1.18
CA LEU A 46 11.27 4.10 -1.79
C LEU A 46 10.14 4.80 -1.03
N LEU A 47 9.60 4.18 0.02
CA LEU A 47 8.37 4.63 0.67
C LEU A 47 8.57 5.06 2.13
N SER A 48 9.67 4.70 2.80
CA SER A 48 9.91 5.15 4.18
C SER A 48 9.97 6.67 4.37
N ARG A 49 10.29 7.42 3.31
CA ARG A 49 10.21 8.88 3.32
C ARG A 49 8.79 9.44 3.51
N HIS A 50 7.76 8.61 3.37
CA HIS A 50 6.35 9.00 3.51
C HIS A 50 5.79 8.75 4.92
N VAL A 51 6.59 8.26 5.87
CA VAL A 51 6.16 8.14 7.28
C VAL A 51 5.65 9.49 7.79
N GLY A 52 4.49 9.48 8.44
CA GLY A 52 3.80 10.69 8.91
C GLY A 52 3.08 11.49 7.82
N GLN A 53 3.02 10.99 6.57
CA GLN A 53 2.34 11.66 5.46
C GLN A 53 1.10 10.89 5.01
N ARG A 54 0.28 11.55 4.18
CA ARG A 54 -0.78 10.87 3.43
C ARG A 54 -0.21 10.29 2.15
N LEU A 55 -0.67 9.10 1.81
CA LEU A 55 -0.30 8.41 0.59
C LEU A 55 -1.53 7.81 -0.08
N GLU A 56 -1.53 7.88 -1.40
CA GLU A 56 -2.50 7.23 -2.25
C GLU A 56 -1.93 5.88 -2.73
N LEU A 57 -2.68 4.79 -2.49
CA LEU A 57 -2.24 3.42 -2.70
C LEU A 57 -3.31 2.66 -3.48
N ALA A 58 -2.93 2.06 -4.62
CA ALA A 58 -3.78 1.08 -5.28
C ALA A 58 -3.70 -0.25 -4.53
N VAL A 59 -4.84 -0.82 -4.14
CA VAL A 59 -4.94 -2.11 -3.45
C VAL A 59 -5.98 -2.98 -4.16
N ARG A 60 -5.82 -4.29 -4.16
CA ARG A 60 -6.83 -5.20 -4.71
C ARG A 60 -8.13 -5.09 -3.91
N THR A 61 -9.26 -4.94 -4.59
CA THR A 61 -10.57 -4.77 -3.94
C THR A 61 -10.88 -5.92 -2.98
N GLU A 62 -10.50 -7.16 -3.33
CA GLU A 62 -10.69 -8.32 -2.47
C GLU A 62 -9.93 -8.23 -1.13
N LEU A 63 -8.80 -7.51 -1.07
CA LEU A 63 -8.02 -7.33 0.16
C LEU A 63 -8.59 -6.24 1.07
N LEU A 64 -9.33 -5.28 0.51
CA LEU A 64 -9.95 -4.19 1.27
C LEU A 64 -11.42 -4.41 1.59
N THR A 65 -12.00 -5.55 1.21
CA THR A 65 -13.45 -5.78 1.31
C THR A 65 -13.99 -5.47 2.70
N ASP A 66 -13.34 -5.98 3.75
CA ASP A 66 -13.76 -5.80 5.14
C ASP A 66 -13.06 -4.64 5.87
N ALA A 67 -12.19 -3.88 5.19
CA ALA A 67 -11.47 -2.77 5.79
C ALA A 67 -12.32 -1.50 5.80
N GLU A 68 -12.36 -0.80 6.95
CA GLU A 68 -13.09 0.45 7.14
C GLU A 68 -12.16 1.64 7.44
N PRO A 69 -12.55 2.88 7.13
CA PRO A 69 -11.81 4.06 7.58
C PRO A 69 -11.56 4.06 9.09
N GLY A 70 -10.31 4.25 9.49
CA GLY A 70 -9.85 4.12 10.88
C GLY A 70 -9.01 2.87 11.12
N ASP A 71 -9.22 1.80 10.35
CA ASP A 71 -8.48 0.55 10.48
C ASP A 71 -6.98 0.74 10.23
N THR A 72 -6.19 -0.05 10.93
CA THR A 72 -4.75 -0.14 10.70
C THR A 72 -4.45 -1.34 9.81
N ILE A 73 -3.75 -1.10 8.71
CA ILE A 73 -3.42 -2.12 7.72
C ILE A 73 -1.90 -2.26 7.67
N ARG A 74 -1.42 -3.48 7.87
CA ARG A 74 -0.03 -3.86 7.61
C ARG A 74 0.05 -4.48 6.23
N LEU A 75 0.87 -3.92 5.34
CA LEU A 75 0.98 -4.36 3.95
C LEU A 75 2.40 -4.16 3.39
N ARG A 76 2.71 -4.79 2.25
CA ARG A 76 3.87 -4.41 1.42
C ARG A 76 3.43 -3.61 0.21
N ALA A 77 4.16 -2.55 -0.11
CA ALA A 77 3.88 -1.67 -1.22
C ALA A 77 5.13 -1.36 -2.05
N ARG A 78 4.90 -0.91 -3.29
CA ARG A 78 5.95 -0.49 -4.22
C ARG A 78 5.49 0.70 -5.05
N VAL A 79 6.45 1.52 -5.47
CA VAL A 79 6.29 2.54 -6.50
C VAL A 79 6.25 1.85 -7.87
N THR A 80 5.18 2.07 -8.63
CA THR A 80 4.97 1.47 -9.97
C THR A 80 5.16 2.45 -11.12
N GLY A 81 5.28 3.75 -10.81
CA GLY A 81 5.46 4.83 -11.77
C GLY A 81 5.53 6.18 -11.06
N PRO A 82 5.68 7.30 -11.78
CA PRO A 82 5.72 8.63 -11.19
C PRO A 82 4.47 8.88 -10.33
N GLY A 83 4.65 9.02 -9.02
CA GLY A 83 3.56 9.25 -8.05
C GLY A 83 2.60 8.07 -7.85
N GLN A 84 2.85 6.91 -8.46
CA GLN A 84 1.98 5.75 -8.36
C GLN A 84 2.54 4.74 -7.37
N VAL A 85 1.73 4.37 -6.37
CA VAL A 85 2.07 3.35 -5.39
C VAL A 85 0.98 2.27 -5.40
N ALA A 86 1.41 1.01 -5.37
CA ALA A 86 0.50 -0.12 -5.30
C ALA A 86 0.93 -1.08 -4.19
N ALA A 87 -0.05 -1.64 -3.48
CA ALA A 87 0.15 -2.79 -2.63
C ALA A 87 0.57 -4.00 -3.47
N GLU A 88 1.19 -4.97 -2.81
CA GLU A 88 1.46 -6.26 -3.41
C GLU A 88 0.17 -6.91 -3.91
N ASN A 89 0.19 -7.42 -5.14
CA ASN A 89 -1.00 -7.93 -5.82
C ASN A 89 -1.57 -9.21 -5.17
N ARG A 90 -0.70 -10.08 -4.66
CA ARG A 90 -1.07 -11.35 -4.02
C ARG A 90 -0.14 -11.58 -2.83
N PRO A 91 -0.32 -10.82 -1.74
CA PRO A 91 0.49 -10.97 -0.56
C PRO A 91 0.24 -12.33 0.07
N ALA A 92 1.24 -12.85 0.79
CA ALA A 92 0.99 -13.93 1.73
C ALA A 92 0.04 -13.41 2.85
N PRO A 93 -0.74 -14.27 3.52
CA PRO A 93 -1.67 -13.83 4.57
C PRO A 93 -1.00 -13.01 5.69
N GLU A 94 0.25 -13.31 6.02
CA GLU A 94 1.03 -12.58 7.01
C GLU A 94 1.54 -11.22 6.51
N ASP A 95 1.53 -10.97 5.21
CA ASP A 95 2.03 -9.75 4.57
C ASP A 95 0.91 -8.74 4.27
N PHE A 96 -0.35 -9.11 4.51
CA PHE A 96 -1.49 -8.21 4.46
C PHE A 96 -2.45 -8.51 5.61
N VAL A 97 -2.49 -7.62 6.60
CA VAL A 97 -3.32 -7.80 7.80
C VAL A 97 -4.08 -6.52 8.08
N VAL A 98 -5.39 -6.64 8.26
CA VAL A 98 -6.28 -5.56 8.71
C VAL A 98 -6.53 -5.73 10.20
N GLN A 99 -6.38 -4.65 10.96
CA GLN A 99 -6.70 -4.56 12.38
C GLN A 99 -7.77 -3.50 12.55
N HIS A 100 -8.95 -3.93 13.03
CA HIS A 100 -10.09 -3.05 13.20
C HIS A 100 -9.88 -2.08 14.37
N GLY A 101 -10.21 -0.80 14.13
CA GLY A 101 -10.07 0.30 15.09
C GLY A 101 -11.11 0.38 16.18
#